data_AF-A0A1E4WZF1-F1
#
_entry.id   AF-A0A1E4WZF1-F1
#
_cell.length_a   1.000
_cell.length_b   1.000
_cell.length_c   1.000
_cell.angle_alpha   90.00
_cell.angle_beta   90.00
_cell.angle_gamma   90.00
#
_symmetry.space_group_name_H-M   'P 1'
#
loop_
_entity.id
_entity.type
_entity.pdbx_description
1 polymer ?
#
loop_
_entity_poly.entity_id
_entity_poly.type
_entity_poly.pdbx_seq_one_letter_code
_entity_poly.pdbx_strand_id
1 'polypeptide(L)'
;MFLGPEQYSDALVRMVAKESSLDVAVAFWGKGAELKVHPDETKPIRILCNLLSGGTNPWVIARFLKRAELNSHIQIRQCDQLHAKVLVGRSQAIIGSANISANGLGLDGAETGRWIEAGVHTTAIEEVEGARAWFEQLWNSTCVRVITSDDLAQAIVAYKRHRGTRPDCSGTGPFSFSKFTPAELIDRDAYGLLYASGPSEDAKAATARHTAAEAKALGATAGKGKGTERWSFECWPEGLNTTSKIEYLAMLWNEEKAKVIVDGPCVMTATQLEFTYSAGGEPGWLDLARPTSTLIGHSLSKIECRALARELKPHMQTVWDEAEKLEEGMRRIHLSHIAEILER
;
A
#
# COMPACT_ATOMS: atom_id res chain seq x y z
N MET A 1 -2.49 -34.61 -8.19
CA MET A 1 -3.63 -34.06 -7.43
C MET A 1 -3.82 -32.61 -7.85
N PHE A 2 -5.02 -32.25 -8.32
CA PHE A 2 -5.35 -30.85 -8.59
C PHE A 2 -5.36 -30.06 -7.28
N LEU A 3 -4.87 -28.82 -7.31
CA LEU A 3 -4.86 -27.88 -6.21
C LEU A 3 -5.72 -26.66 -6.56
N GLY A 4 -6.79 -26.45 -5.82
CA GLY A 4 -7.53 -25.19 -5.80
C GLY A 4 -6.95 -24.20 -4.77
N PRO A 5 -7.55 -23.00 -4.67
CA PRO A 5 -7.02 -21.90 -3.85
C PRO A 5 -6.81 -22.28 -2.37
N GLU A 6 -7.76 -22.98 -1.78
CA GLU A 6 -7.73 -23.38 -0.36
C GLU A 6 -6.65 -24.43 -0.06
N GLN A 7 -6.25 -25.21 -1.06
CA GLN A 7 -5.33 -26.36 -0.88
C GLN A 7 -3.87 -26.00 -1.14
N TYR A 8 -3.61 -24.85 -1.79
CA TYR A 8 -2.29 -24.49 -2.27
C TYR A 8 -1.30 -24.22 -1.13
N SER A 9 -1.72 -23.42 -0.14
CA SER A 9 -0.89 -23.08 1.04
C SER A 9 -0.52 -24.34 1.82
N ASP A 10 -1.50 -25.21 2.06
CA ASP A 10 -1.32 -26.48 2.76
C ASP A 10 -0.41 -27.45 2.01
N ALA A 11 -0.55 -27.54 0.68
CA ALA A 11 0.30 -28.37 -0.15
C ALA A 11 1.75 -27.90 -0.11
N LEU A 12 1.98 -26.58 -0.17
CA LEU A 12 3.30 -25.99 -0.02
C LEU A 12 3.93 -26.35 1.34
N VAL A 13 3.23 -26.11 2.45
CA VAL A 13 3.73 -26.39 3.79
C VAL A 13 4.10 -27.87 3.95
N ARG A 14 3.23 -28.77 3.46
CA ARG A 14 3.51 -30.22 3.48
C ARG A 14 4.72 -30.59 2.64
N MET A 15 4.91 -29.98 1.47
CA MET A 15 6.07 -30.23 0.61
C MET A 15 7.36 -29.78 1.28
N VAL A 16 7.40 -28.55 1.79
CA VAL A 16 8.56 -27.96 2.50
C VAL A 16 8.97 -28.80 3.72
N ALA A 17 7.98 -29.32 4.46
CA ALA A 17 8.25 -30.20 5.59
C ALA A 17 8.89 -31.54 5.18
N LYS A 18 8.39 -32.17 4.10
CA LYS A 18 8.79 -33.52 3.68
C LYS A 18 10.07 -33.56 2.86
N GLU A 19 10.30 -32.57 2.02
CA GLU A 19 11.46 -32.57 1.12
C GLU A 19 12.74 -32.22 1.88
N SER A 20 13.83 -32.90 1.53
CA SER A 20 15.16 -32.66 2.11
C SER A 20 15.86 -31.45 1.49
N SER A 21 15.45 -31.08 0.27
CA SER A 21 15.97 -29.95 -0.49
C SER A 21 14.89 -29.45 -1.44
N LEU A 22 14.95 -28.17 -1.81
CA LEU A 22 13.92 -27.56 -2.64
C LEU A 22 14.52 -26.66 -3.73
N ASP A 23 14.01 -26.82 -4.94
CA ASP A 23 14.26 -25.93 -6.06
C ASP A 23 12.98 -25.14 -6.35
N VAL A 24 13.09 -23.82 -6.31
CA VAL A 24 11.94 -22.91 -6.38
C VAL A 24 12.14 -21.93 -7.52
N ALA A 25 11.42 -22.14 -8.62
CA ALA A 25 11.34 -21.21 -9.74
C ALA A 25 9.99 -20.50 -9.70
N VAL A 26 9.92 -19.42 -8.94
CA VAL A 26 8.70 -18.62 -8.77
C VAL A 26 8.99 -17.16 -9.06
N ALA A 27 8.24 -16.59 -9.99
CA ALA A 27 8.46 -15.23 -10.46
C ALA A 27 8.38 -14.19 -9.35
N PHE A 28 7.28 -14.16 -8.60
CA PHE A 28 6.99 -13.08 -7.64
C PHE A 28 6.92 -13.56 -6.20
N TRP A 29 7.48 -12.75 -5.30
CA TRP A 29 7.60 -13.05 -3.88
C TRP A 29 6.98 -11.93 -3.03
N GLY A 30 6.15 -12.30 -2.05
CA GLY A 30 5.50 -11.37 -1.13
C GLY A 30 6.07 -11.44 0.29
N LYS A 31 5.62 -10.54 1.16
CA LYS A 31 6.04 -10.49 2.57
C LYS A 31 5.78 -11.85 3.25
N GLY A 32 6.71 -12.29 4.08
CA GLY A 32 6.62 -13.56 4.83
C GLY A 32 6.89 -14.83 4.03
N ALA A 33 7.13 -14.73 2.72
CA ALA A 33 7.40 -15.88 1.85
C ALA A 33 8.62 -16.71 2.31
N GLU A 34 9.66 -16.03 2.80
CA GLU A 34 10.88 -16.69 3.26
C GLU A 34 10.66 -17.62 4.46
N LEU A 35 9.68 -17.31 5.31
CA LEU A 35 9.35 -18.13 6.47
C LEU A 35 8.50 -19.34 6.09
N LYS A 36 7.65 -19.23 5.06
CA LYS A 36 6.82 -20.35 4.61
C LYS A 36 7.59 -21.36 3.76
N VAL A 37 8.49 -20.89 2.89
CA VAL A 37 9.19 -21.73 1.91
C VAL A 37 10.49 -22.31 2.46
N HIS A 38 11.12 -21.61 3.40
CA HIS A 38 12.38 -22.04 4.00
C HIS A 38 12.40 -21.77 5.52
N PRO A 39 11.53 -22.45 6.30
CA PRO A 39 11.47 -22.31 7.75
C PRO A 39 12.66 -22.97 8.46
N ASP A 40 13.26 -24.00 7.85
CA ASP A 40 14.42 -24.72 8.36
C ASP A 40 15.63 -24.35 7.50
N GLU A 41 16.48 -23.47 8.03
CA GLU A 41 17.64 -22.95 7.30
C GLU A 41 18.72 -24.02 7.05
N THR A 42 18.63 -25.19 7.67
CA THR A 42 19.59 -26.29 7.46
C THR A 42 19.35 -27.05 6.14
N LYS A 43 18.14 -26.98 5.59
CA LYS A 43 17.80 -27.67 4.33
C LYS A 43 18.30 -26.88 3.12
N PRO A 44 18.92 -27.52 2.11
CA PRO A 44 19.30 -26.84 0.89
C PRO A 44 18.12 -26.28 0.09
N ILE A 45 18.28 -25.07 -0.42
CA ILE A 45 17.30 -24.41 -1.27
C ILE A 45 17.96 -23.62 -2.40
N ARG A 46 17.42 -23.74 -3.61
CA ARG A 46 17.76 -22.88 -4.76
C ARG A 46 16.54 -22.10 -5.21
N ILE A 47 16.69 -20.78 -5.33
CA ILE A 47 15.60 -19.86 -5.65
C ILE A 47 15.90 -19.10 -6.93
N LEU A 48 14.96 -19.12 -7.87
CA LEU A 48 14.88 -18.21 -9.00
C LEU A 48 13.69 -17.28 -8.81
N CYS A 49 13.93 -15.98 -8.99
CA CYS A 49 12.91 -14.94 -8.94
C CYS A 49 13.03 -13.97 -10.12
N ASN A 50 11.98 -13.22 -10.39
CA ASN A 50 12.01 -12.07 -11.29
C ASN A 50 12.05 -10.78 -10.45
N LEU A 51 13.26 -10.40 -10.02
CA LEU A 51 13.47 -9.33 -9.05
C LEU A 51 13.14 -7.95 -9.64
N LEU A 52 13.54 -7.69 -10.88
CA LEU A 52 13.44 -6.36 -11.51
C LEU A 52 12.04 -6.03 -12.06
N SER A 53 11.13 -7.00 -12.13
CA SER A 53 9.75 -6.80 -12.61
C SER A 53 8.92 -5.79 -11.81
N GLY A 54 9.28 -5.52 -10.55
CA GLY A 54 8.45 -4.77 -9.59
C GLY A 54 7.34 -5.60 -8.92
N GLY A 55 7.12 -6.85 -9.35
CA GLY A 55 6.17 -7.78 -8.72
C GLY A 55 6.74 -8.51 -7.50
N THR A 56 8.07 -8.55 -7.38
CA THR A 56 8.81 -9.20 -6.28
C THR A 56 9.14 -8.20 -5.18
N ASN A 57 8.78 -8.52 -3.95
CA ASN A 57 9.16 -7.75 -2.77
C ASN A 57 10.69 -7.85 -2.55
N PRO A 58 11.46 -6.78 -2.76
CA PRO A 58 12.93 -6.83 -2.74
C PRO A 58 13.48 -7.11 -1.34
N TRP A 59 12.74 -6.78 -0.28
CA TRP A 59 13.18 -7.03 1.10
C TRP A 59 13.15 -8.51 1.45
N VAL A 60 12.27 -9.31 0.83
CA VAL A 60 12.27 -10.78 0.96
C VAL A 60 13.55 -11.36 0.36
N ILE A 61 13.91 -10.89 -0.83
CA ILE A 61 15.10 -11.34 -1.56
C ILE A 61 16.38 -10.93 -0.82
N ALA A 62 16.41 -9.71 -0.26
CA ALA A 62 17.51 -9.25 0.59
C ALA A 62 17.70 -10.14 1.83
N ARG A 63 16.61 -10.62 2.46
CA ARG A 63 16.70 -11.57 3.58
C ARG A 63 17.28 -12.92 3.15
N PHE A 64 16.88 -13.45 2.00
CA PHE A 64 17.48 -14.67 1.45
C PHE A 64 18.97 -14.49 1.14
N LEU A 65 19.36 -13.38 0.53
CA LEU A 65 20.77 -13.07 0.25
C LEU A 65 21.60 -13.02 1.54
N LYS A 66 21.11 -12.34 2.57
CA LYS A 66 21.76 -12.29 3.88
C LYS A 66 21.91 -13.68 4.51
N ARG A 67 20.92 -14.56 4.38
CA ARG A 67 21.03 -15.96 4.85
C ARG A 67 22.06 -16.74 4.02
N ALA A 68 22.10 -16.53 2.70
CA ALA A 68 23.04 -17.18 1.79
C ALA A 68 24.50 -16.79 2.04
N GLU A 69 24.77 -15.58 2.53
CA GLU A 69 26.12 -15.16 2.97
C GLU A 69 26.68 -16.04 4.09
N LEU A 70 25.82 -16.58 4.94
CA LEU A 70 26.20 -17.41 6.09
C LEU A 70 26.03 -18.91 5.83
N ASN A 71 25.34 -19.29 4.76
CA ASN A 71 24.98 -20.67 4.48
C ASN A 71 24.97 -20.96 2.97
N SER A 72 25.99 -21.68 2.49
CA SER A 72 26.14 -22.07 1.08
C SER A 72 25.06 -23.00 0.55
N HIS A 73 24.23 -23.59 1.42
CA HIS A 73 23.08 -24.39 1.02
C HIS A 73 21.89 -23.54 0.57
N ILE A 74 21.95 -22.22 0.75
CA ILE A 74 20.93 -21.27 0.31
C ILE A 74 21.48 -20.53 -0.90
N GLN A 75 20.83 -20.68 -2.04
CA GLN A 75 21.23 -20.00 -3.27
C GLN A 75 20.05 -19.27 -3.86
N ILE A 76 20.28 -18.02 -4.27
CA ILE A 76 19.25 -17.21 -4.92
C ILE A 76 19.84 -16.49 -6.13
N ARG A 77 19.12 -16.58 -7.24
CA ARG A 77 19.45 -15.95 -8.52
C ARG A 77 18.21 -15.31 -9.12
N GLN A 78 18.42 -14.49 -10.13
CA GLN A 78 17.33 -13.80 -10.80
C GLN A 78 17.30 -14.09 -12.31
N CYS A 79 16.09 -14.04 -12.88
CA CYS A 79 15.84 -14.15 -14.31
C CYS A 79 14.70 -13.20 -14.69
N ASP A 80 15.01 -12.23 -15.56
CA ASP A 80 14.08 -11.15 -15.95
C ASP A 80 12.90 -11.68 -16.78
N GLN A 81 13.04 -12.87 -17.37
CA GLN A 81 12.01 -13.54 -18.18
C GLN A 81 11.19 -14.54 -17.36
N LEU A 82 11.49 -14.75 -16.07
CA LEU A 82 10.81 -15.74 -15.27
C LEU A 82 9.37 -15.30 -14.98
N HIS A 83 8.42 -16.11 -15.44
CA HIS A 83 7.01 -16.04 -15.04
C HIS A 83 6.44 -17.37 -14.54
N ALA A 84 7.29 -18.38 -14.36
CA ALA A 84 6.90 -19.69 -13.84
C ALA A 84 6.54 -19.63 -12.34
N LYS A 85 5.76 -20.62 -11.89
CA LYS A 85 5.54 -20.89 -10.46
C LYS A 85 5.66 -22.40 -10.19
N VAL A 86 6.90 -22.84 -10.07
CA VAL A 86 7.27 -24.24 -9.95
C VAL A 86 8.10 -24.42 -8.67
N LEU A 87 7.70 -25.40 -7.88
CA LEU A 87 8.47 -25.91 -6.76
C LEU A 87 8.74 -27.38 -7.02
N VAL A 88 9.98 -27.80 -6.90
CA VAL A 88 10.36 -29.19 -7.12
C VAL A 88 11.32 -29.65 -6.04
N GLY A 89 10.98 -30.77 -5.41
CA GLY A 89 11.83 -31.46 -4.46
C GLY A 89 12.41 -32.73 -5.10
N ARG A 90 12.86 -33.64 -4.25
CA ARG A 90 13.36 -34.95 -4.68
C ARG A 90 12.24 -35.90 -5.09
N SER A 91 11.11 -35.88 -4.38
CA SER A 91 10.04 -36.89 -4.56
C SER A 91 8.71 -36.34 -5.06
N GLN A 92 8.55 -35.02 -5.08
CA GLN A 92 7.31 -34.37 -5.48
C GLN A 92 7.55 -33.00 -6.11
N ALA A 93 6.55 -32.49 -6.82
CA ALA A 93 6.54 -31.16 -7.40
C ALA A 93 5.16 -30.49 -7.22
N ILE A 94 5.17 -29.16 -7.14
CA ILE A 94 3.99 -28.31 -7.22
C ILE A 94 4.19 -27.34 -8.38
N ILE A 95 3.26 -27.37 -9.34
CA ILE A 95 3.28 -26.56 -10.56
C ILE A 95 1.93 -25.89 -10.70
N GLY A 96 1.89 -24.57 -10.90
CA GLY A 96 0.61 -23.88 -11.05
C GLY A 96 0.71 -22.38 -11.30
N SER A 97 -0.37 -21.67 -11.01
CA SER A 97 -0.50 -20.23 -11.23
C SER A 97 -0.07 -19.38 -10.03
N ALA A 98 -0.04 -19.95 -8.81
CA ALA A 98 0.17 -19.19 -7.59
C ALA A 98 1.63 -18.78 -7.40
N ASN A 99 1.86 -17.47 -7.28
CA ASN A 99 3.15 -16.93 -6.82
C ASN A 99 3.28 -17.09 -5.29
N ILE A 100 4.49 -17.01 -4.75
CA ILE A 100 4.72 -17.09 -3.29
C ILE A 100 4.54 -15.70 -2.69
N SER A 101 3.31 -15.20 -2.69
CA SER A 101 2.96 -13.85 -2.23
C SER A 101 1.63 -13.84 -1.48
N ALA A 102 1.31 -12.72 -0.82
CA ALA A 102 0.03 -12.52 -0.14
C ALA A 102 -1.16 -12.88 -1.05
N ASN A 103 -1.16 -12.37 -2.27
CA ASN A 103 -2.19 -12.62 -3.27
C ASN A 103 -2.27 -14.08 -3.78
N GLY A 104 -1.14 -14.80 -3.86
CA GLY A 104 -1.09 -16.17 -4.41
C GLY A 104 -1.20 -17.28 -3.36
N LEU A 105 -0.80 -17.03 -2.11
CA LEU A 105 -0.77 -18.02 -1.02
C LEU A 105 -1.46 -17.57 0.28
N GLY A 106 -2.11 -16.39 0.29
CA GLY A 106 -2.71 -15.81 1.49
C GLY A 106 -1.67 -15.55 2.59
N LEU A 107 -0.49 -15.03 2.24
CA LEU A 107 0.60 -14.81 3.19
C LEU A 107 0.36 -13.64 4.16
N ASP A 108 -0.38 -12.60 3.75
CA ASP A 108 -0.82 -11.51 4.63
C ASP A 108 -2.27 -11.80 5.03
N GLY A 109 -2.50 -12.09 6.32
CA GLY A 109 -3.84 -12.30 6.87
C GLY A 109 -4.78 -11.15 6.47
N ALA A 110 -6.02 -11.51 6.14
CA ALA A 110 -7.07 -10.72 5.48
C ALA A 110 -7.00 -10.61 3.94
N GLU A 111 -5.85 -10.77 3.29
CA GLU A 111 -5.78 -10.97 1.82
C GLU A 111 -5.99 -12.45 1.48
N THR A 112 -7.17 -13.01 1.78
CA THR A 112 -7.58 -14.27 1.15
C THR A 112 -7.85 -14.02 -0.33
N GLY A 113 -6.88 -14.41 -1.17
CA GLY A 113 -7.10 -14.95 -2.52
C GLY A 113 -8.13 -14.21 -3.38
N ARG A 114 -7.84 -12.96 -3.78
CA ARG A 114 -8.60 -12.33 -4.87
C ARG A 114 -8.43 -13.08 -6.20
N TRP A 115 -7.31 -13.77 -6.37
CA TRP A 115 -7.04 -14.58 -7.54
C TRP A 115 -7.47 -16.02 -7.31
N ILE A 116 -8.25 -16.55 -8.25
CA ILE A 116 -8.58 -17.97 -8.29
C ILE A 116 -7.36 -18.70 -8.84
N GLU A 117 -6.60 -19.32 -7.93
CA GLU A 117 -5.40 -20.07 -8.26
C GLU A 117 -5.71 -21.53 -8.61
N ALA A 118 -4.90 -22.10 -9.51
CA ALA A 118 -4.96 -23.50 -9.89
C ALA A 118 -3.55 -24.08 -9.99
N GLY A 119 -3.40 -25.34 -9.59
CA GLY A 119 -2.13 -26.05 -9.72
C GLY A 119 -2.28 -27.55 -9.67
N VAL A 120 -1.14 -28.23 -9.76
CA VAL A 120 -1.01 -29.67 -9.63
C VAL A 120 0.11 -29.95 -8.64
N HIS A 121 -0.22 -30.76 -7.64
CA HIS A 121 0.76 -31.50 -6.86
C HIS A 121 0.96 -32.88 -7.47
N THR A 122 2.19 -33.27 -7.76
CA THR A 122 2.50 -34.58 -8.36
C THR A 122 3.64 -35.28 -7.61
N THR A 123 3.51 -36.59 -7.52
CA THR A 123 4.57 -37.52 -7.07
C THR A 123 4.90 -38.54 -8.16
N ALA A 124 4.39 -38.33 -9.38
CA ALA A 124 4.71 -39.18 -10.52
C ALA A 124 6.18 -38.94 -10.90
N ILE A 125 6.97 -40.02 -10.90
CA ILE A 125 8.43 -39.94 -11.06
C ILE A 125 8.80 -39.19 -12.34
N GLU A 126 8.14 -39.49 -13.46
CA GLU A 126 8.43 -38.86 -14.76
C GLU A 126 8.20 -37.35 -14.73
N GLU A 127 7.11 -36.89 -14.12
CA GLU A 127 6.79 -35.46 -13.98
C GLU A 127 7.77 -34.74 -13.05
N VAL A 128 8.14 -35.37 -11.93
CA VAL A 128 9.09 -34.81 -10.97
C VAL A 128 10.48 -34.70 -11.61
N GLU A 129 10.98 -35.76 -12.25
CA GLU A 129 12.27 -35.72 -12.95
C GLU A 129 12.26 -34.73 -14.12
N GLY A 130 11.14 -34.62 -14.85
CA GLY A 130 10.96 -33.59 -15.89
C GLY A 130 11.07 -32.17 -15.34
N ALA A 131 10.37 -31.88 -14.22
CA ALA A 131 10.44 -30.59 -13.56
C ALA A 131 11.85 -30.27 -13.01
N ARG A 132 12.56 -31.27 -12.46
CA ARG A 132 13.95 -31.13 -12.00
C ARG A 132 14.89 -30.84 -13.17
N ALA A 133 14.78 -31.60 -14.27
CA ALA A 133 15.60 -31.40 -15.46
C ALA A 133 15.36 -30.01 -16.08
N TRP A 134 14.11 -29.56 -16.15
CA TRP A 134 13.76 -28.22 -16.59
C TRP A 134 14.37 -27.14 -15.67
N PHE A 135 14.27 -27.31 -14.35
CA PHE A 135 14.86 -26.36 -13.40
C PHE A 135 16.38 -26.26 -13.58
N GLU A 136 17.07 -27.39 -13.74
CA GLU A 136 18.53 -27.40 -13.97
C GLU A 136 18.90 -26.71 -15.28
N GLN A 137 18.15 -26.95 -16.36
CA GLN A 137 18.37 -26.26 -17.63
C GLN A 137 18.21 -24.75 -17.46
N LEU A 138 17.15 -24.31 -16.77
CA LEU A 138 16.91 -22.90 -16.49
C LEU A 138 18.00 -22.31 -15.60
N TRP A 139 18.37 -22.98 -14.50
CA TRP A 139 19.36 -22.53 -13.52
C TRP A 139 20.75 -22.28 -14.14
N ASN A 140 21.10 -23.07 -15.14
CA ASN A 140 22.37 -23.00 -15.87
C ASN A 140 22.28 -22.20 -17.19
N SER A 141 21.11 -21.64 -17.50
CA SER A 141 20.90 -20.85 -18.71
C SER A 141 21.52 -19.46 -18.60
N THR A 142 21.75 -18.82 -19.75
CA THR A 142 22.31 -17.47 -19.84
C THR A 142 21.36 -16.37 -19.35
N CYS A 143 20.06 -16.66 -19.19
CA CYS A 143 19.10 -15.68 -18.66
C CYS A 143 19.05 -15.65 -17.13
N VAL A 144 19.74 -16.58 -16.45
CA VAL A 144 19.87 -16.61 -14.99
C VAL A 144 21.20 -15.99 -14.58
N ARG A 145 21.16 -15.05 -13.63
CA ARG A 145 22.36 -14.39 -13.10
C ARG A 145 22.29 -14.18 -11.59
N VAL A 146 23.45 -13.96 -10.99
CA VAL A 146 23.56 -13.55 -9.58
C VAL A 146 22.92 -12.18 -9.36
N ILE A 147 22.42 -11.97 -8.14
CA ILE A 147 21.81 -10.70 -7.74
C ILE A 147 22.90 -9.82 -7.14
N THR A 148 22.98 -8.58 -7.62
CA THR A 148 23.90 -7.56 -7.12
C THR A 148 23.20 -6.57 -6.18
N SER A 149 23.98 -5.76 -5.47
CA SER A 149 23.44 -4.66 -4.66
C SER A 149 22.69 -3.63 -5.50
N ASP A 150 23.13 -3.39 -6.74
CA ASP A 150 22.47 -2.47 -7.68
C ASP A 150 21.09 -3.01 -8.12
N ASP A 151 20.99 -4.32 -8.37
CA ASP A 151 19.70 -4.97 -8.67
C ASP A 151 18.68 -4.78 -7.54
N LEU A 152 19.12 -4.92 -6.28
CA LEU A 152 18.25 -4.67 -5.12
C LEU A 152 17.78 -3.21 -5.07
N ALA A 153 18.67 -2.25 -5.34
CA ALA A 153 18.33 -0.84 -5.36
C ALA A 153 17.30 -0.53 -6.46
N GLN A 154 17.52 -1.04 -7.68
CA GLN A 154 16.59 -0.91 -8.79
C GLN A 154 15.23 -1.57 -8.48
N ALA A 155 15.26 -2.76 -7.87
CA ALA A 155 14.04 -3.49 -7.50
C ALA A 155 13.21 -2.74 -6.45
N ILE A 156 13.82 -2.04 -5.50
CA ILE A 156 13.10 -1.18 -4.54
C ILE A 156 12.33 -0.08 -5.26
N VAL A 157 12.95 0.57 -6.25
CA VAL A 157 12.29 1.61 -7.05
C VAL A 157 11.15 1.02 -7.89
N ALA A 158 11.39 -0.10 -8.58
CA ALA A 158 10.39 -0.78 -9.40
C ALA A 158 9.20 -1.26 -8.57
N TYR A 159 9.46 -1.88 -7.41
CA TYR A 159 8.44 -2.37 -6.50
C TYR A 159 7.55 -1.23 -5.98
N LYS A 160 8.14 -0.12 -5.51
CA LYS A 160 7.37 1.06 -5.05
C LYS A 160 6.48 1.63 -6.15
N ARG A 161 7.01 1.75 -7.37
CA ARG A 161 6.23 2.22 -8.53
C ARG A 161 5.05 1.30 -8.83
N HIS A 162 5.28 -0.01 -8.85
CA HIS A 162 4.25 -1.00 -9.15
C HIS A 162 3.16 -1.06 -8.08
N ARG A 163 3.50 -0.84 -6.80
CA ARG A 163 2.52 -0.73 -5.70
C ARG A 163 1.57 0.46 -5.91
N GLY A 164 2.09 1.62 -6.34
CA GLY A 164 1.27 2.81 -6.64
C GLY A 164 0.32 2.63 -7.84
N THR A 165 0.62 1.73 -8.77
CA THR A 165 -0.20 1.44 -9.96
C THR A 165 -1.14 0.25 -9.79
N ARG A 166 -1.30 -0.26 -8.57
CA ARG A 166 -2.17 -1.42 -8.32
C ARG A 166 -3.60 -1.15 -8.77
N PRO A 167 -4.19 -2.05 -9.59
CA PRO A 167 -5.59 -1.96 -9.94
C PRO A 167 -6.43 -1.85 -8.68
N ASP A 168 -7.39 -0.95 -8.72
CA ASP A 168 -8.41 -0.90 -7.70
C ASP A 168 -9.45 -1.98 -8.01
N CYS A 169 -9.37 -3.10 -7.29
CA CYS A 169 -10.40 -4.14 -7.36
C CYS A 169 -11.42 -4.02 -6.21
N SER A 170 -11.51 -2.88 -5.54
CA SER A 170 -12.63 -2.63 -4.63
C SER A 170 -13.94 -2.53 -5.42
N GLY A 171 -15.06 -2.77 -4.74
CA GLY A 171 -16.38 -2.74 -5.38
C GLY A 171 -16.72 -1.36 -5.93
N THR A 172 -17.49 -1.30 -7.00
CA THR A 172 -17.96 -0.02 -7.56
C THR A 172 -18.83 0.75 -6.55
N GLY A 173 -18.81 2.08 -6.65
CA GLY A 173 -19.62 2.98 -5.83
C GLY A 173 -18.80 3.82 -4.85
N PRO A 174 -19.44 4.42 -3.83
CA PRO A 174 -18.77 5.38 -2.98
C PRO A 174 -17.82 4.76 -1.97
N PHE A 175 -16.86 5.57 -1.54
CA PHE A 175 -15.87 5.21 -0.53
C PHE A 175 -16.54 4.99 0.84
N SER A 176 -16.15 3.93 1.53
CA SER A 176 -16.48 3.64 2.93
C SER A 176 -15.42 2.66 3.45
N PHE A 177 -14.97 2.80 4.69
CA PHE A 177 -13.90 1.94 5.22
C PHE A 177 -14.35 0.48 5.27
N SER A 178 -15.64 0.20 5.47
CA SER A 178 -16.19 -1.16 5.44
C SER A 178 -16.02 -1.89 4.10
N LYS A 179 -15.66 -1.20 3.02
CA LYS A 179 -15.41 -1.79 1.69
C LYS A 179 -13.94 -2.06 1.40
N PHE A 180 -13.04 -1.59 2.27
CA PHE A 180 -11.61 -1.72 2.09
C PHE A 180 -10.99 -2.47 3.26
N THR A 181 -10.06 -3.36 2.95
CA THR A 181 -9.15 -3.87 3.98
C THR A 181 -7.99 -2.89 4.20
N PRO A 182 -7.34 -2.88 5.38
CA PRO A 182 -6.12 -2.10 5.59
C PRO A 182 -5.05 -2.32 4.51
N ALA A 183 -4.90 -3.56 4.05
CA ALA A 183 -3.94 -3.94 3.01
C ALA A 183 -4.24 -3.29 1.64
N GLU A 184 -5.52 -3.07 1.32
CA GLU A 184 -5.92 -2.39 0.07
C GLU A 184 -5.63 -0.88 0.10
N LEU A 185 -5.56 -0.31 1.31
CA LEU A 185 -5.29 1.10 1.52
C LEU A 185 -3.78 1.38 1.71
N ILE A 186 -2.98 0.42 2.19
CA ILE A 186 -1.58 0.65 2.63
C ILE A 186 -0.64 1.26 1.59
N ASP A 187 -0.95 1.11 0.29
CA ASP A 187 -0.15 1.65 -0.82
C ASP A 187 -0.76 2.89 -1.47
N ARG A 188 -1.89 3.37 -0.98
CA ARG A 188 -2.57 4.55 -1.51
C ARG A 188 -2.04 5.74 -0.75
N ASP A 189 -1.52 6.75 -1.46
CA ASP A 189 -1.11 8.03 -0.87
C ASP A 189 -2.36 8.83 -0.44
N ALA A 190 -3.08 8.31 0.56
CA ALA A 190 -4.35 8.82 1.04
C ALA A 190 -4.35 8.86 2.57
N TYR A 191 -4.70 10.02 3.14
CA TYR A 191 -4.59 10.28 4.57
C TYR A 191 -5.83 11.01 5.09
N GLY A 192 -6.22 10.75 6.33
CA GLY A 192 -7.12 11.60 7.09
C GLY A 192 -6.42 12.86 7.59
N LEU A 193 -7.02 14.03 7.40
CA LEU A 193 -6.60 15.29 8.03
C LEU A 193 -7.54 15.61 9.17
N LEU A 194 -7.01 15.64 10.39
CA LEU A 194 -7.76 15.81 11.63
C LEU A 194 -7.65 17.25 12.13
N TYR A 195 -8.78 17.87 12.46
CA TYR A 195 -8.80 19.20 13.08
C TYR A 195 -9.93 19.32 14.11
N ALA A 196 -9.73 20.18 15.10
CA ALA A 196 -10.68 20.39 16.19
C ALA A 196 -11.62 21.58 15.94
N SER A 197 -11.18 22.54 15.14
CA SER A 197 -11.88 23.79 14.85
C SER A 197 -11.60 24.26 13.44
N GLY A 198 -12.55 25.01 12.87
CA GLY A 198 -12.32 25.71 11.60
C GLY A 198 -11.37 26.91 11.76
N PRO A 199 -10.98 27.54 10.65
CA PRO A 199 -10.07 28.67 10.63
C PRO A 199 -10.63 29.89 11.40
N SER A 200 -9.73 30.69 11.97
CA SER A 200 -10.02 31.97 12.61
C SER A 200 -10.59 33.00 11.61
N GLU A 201 -11.17 34.08 12.12
CA GLU A 201 -11.69 35.15 11.26
C GLU A 201 -10.58 35.85 10.47
N ASP A 202 -9.38 35.99 11.07
CA ASP A 202 -8.19 36.53 10.39
C ASP A 202 -7.73 35.61 9.26
N ALA A 203 -7.73 34.30 9.52
CA ALA A 203 -7.43 33.29 8.51
C ALA A 203 -8.45 33.31 7.35
N LYS A 204 -9.75 33.36 7.66
CA LYS A 204 -10.81 33.51 6.65
C LYS A 204 -10.63 34.78 5.82
N ALA A 205 -10.29 35.91 6.46
CA ALA A 205 -10.03 37.17 5.78
C ALA A 205 -8.79 37.10 4.87
N ALA A 206 -7.73 36.40 5.30
CA ALA A 206 -6.55 36.15 4.47
C ALA A 206 -6.89 35.28 3.24
N THR A 207 -7.64 34.19 3.41
CA THR A 207 -8.12 33.37 2.30
C THR A 207 -8.98 34.19 1.33
N ALA A 208 -9.93 34.99 1.83
CA ALA A 208 -10.79 35.83 1.00
C ALA A 208 -10.00 36.87 0.18
N ARG A 209 -9.00 37.52 0.80
CA ARG A 209 -8.09 38.44 0.10
C ARG A 209 -7.34 37.75 -1.03
N HIS A 210 -6.82 36.55 -0.78
CA HIS A 210 -6.12 35.76 -1.79
C HIS A 210 -7.04 35.36 -2.95
N THR A 211 -8.22 34.83 -2.66
CA THR A 211 -9.20 34.45 -3.70
C THR A 211 -9.64 35.65 -4.54
N ALA A 212 -9.82 36.83 -3.92
CA ALA A 212 -10.14 38.06 -4.66
C ALA A 212 -8.98 38.51 -5.56
N ALA A 213 -7.73 38.40 -5.11
CA ALA A 213 -6.55 38.71 -5.91
C ALA A 213 -6.39 37.73 -7.09
N GLU A 214 -6.57 36.43 -6.86
CA GLU A 214 -6.54 35.38 -7.90
C GLU A 214 -7.62 35.63 -8.96
N ALA A 215 -8.86 35.92 -8.55
CA ALA A 215 -9.96 36.23 -9.46
C ALA A 215 -9.67 37.47 -10.33
N LYS A 216 -9.10 38.53 -9.73
CA LYS A 216 -8.70 39.74 -10.45
C LYS A 216 -7.58 39.46 -11.46
N ALA A 217 -6.59 38.65 -11.09
CA ALA A 217 -5.49 38.26 -11.98
C ALA A 217 -5.96 37.42 -13.18
N LEU A 218 -7.01 36.60 -12.99
CA LEU A 218 -7.62 35.77 -14.04
C LEU A 218 -8.64 36.55 -14.91
N GLY A 219 -8.77 37.87 -14.73
CA GLY A 219 -9.68 38.71 -15.52
C GLY A 219 -11.17 38.50 -15.23
N ALA A 220 -11.51 37.90 -14.09
CA ALA A 220 -12.91 37.70 -13.70
C ALA A 220 -13.56 39.05 -13.34
N THR A 221 -14.72 39.34 -13.91
CA THR A 221 -15.56 40.48 -13.54
C THR A 221 -16.33 40.16 -12.25
N ALA A 222 -16.44 41.13 -11.33
CA ALA A 222 -17.20 40.96 -10.09
C ALA A 222 -18.60 40.41 -10.39
N GLY A 223 -18.90 39.21 -9.88
CA GLY A 223 -20.22 38.56 -10.02
C GLY A 223 -20.40 37.59 -11.18
N LYS A 224 -19.39 37.31 -12.02
CA LYS A 224 -19.46 36.26 -13.06
C LYS A 224 -18.28 35.28 -12.97
N GLY A 225 -18.54 34.16 -12.30
CA GLY A 225 -17.64 33.01 -12.18
C GLY A 225 -17.86 32.30 -10.84
N LYS A 226 -18.03 30.97 -10.84
CA LYS A 226 -17.86 30.19 -9.60
C LYS A 226 -16.36 30.27 -9.29
N GLY A 227 -15.97 31.05 -8.29
CA GLY A 227 -14.60 31.02 -7.79
C GLY A 227 -14.19 29.58 -7.44
N THR A 228 -12.90 29.28 -7.53
CA THR A 228 -12.39 27.97 -7.12
C THR A 228 -12.61 27.85 -5.62
N GLU A 229 -13.44 26.89 -5.19
CA GLU A 229 -13.63 26.60 -3.77
C GLU A 229 -12.27 26.21 -3.17
N ARG A 230 -11.91 26.83 -2.04
CA ARG A 230 -10.68 26.56 -1.30
C ARG A 230 -11.03 26.23 0.14
N TRP A 231 -10.42 25.18 0.67
CA TRP A 231 -10.40 24.92 2.10
C TRP A 231 -9.08 25.45 2.65
N SER A 232 -9.13 26.05 3.84
CA SER A 232 -7.96 26.65 4.48
C SER A 232 -7.65 25.92 5.78
N PHE A 233 -6.38 25.59 5.93
CA PHE A 233 -5.82 24.84 7.03
C PHE A 233 -4.83 25.76 7.76
N GLU A 234 -5.25 26.28 8.91
CA GLU A 234 -4.52 27.31 9.67
C GLU A 234 -3.45 26.70 10.57
N CYS A 235 -2.23 27.24 10.48
CA CYS A 235 -1.06 26.86 11.28
C CYS A 235 -0.79 25.34 11.30
N TRP A 236 -0.96 24.67 10.16
CA TRP A 236 -0.63 23.26 10.04
C TRP A 236 0.89 23.06 10.00
N PRO A 237 1.43 21.97 10.53
CA PRO A 237 2.89 21.83 10.67
C PRO A 237 3.63 21.84 9.34
N GLU A 238 4.85 22.40 9.34
CA GLU A 238 5.73 22.49 8.16
C GLU A 238 6.06 21.12 7.54
N GLY A 239 5.96 20.02 8.29
CA GLY A 239 6.16 18.66 7.80
C GLY A 239 5.02 18.10 6.95
N LEU A 240 3.88 18.80 6.86
CA LEU A 240 2.76 18.37 6.04
C LEU A 240 3.13 18.48 4.55
N ASN A 241 2.92 17.40 3.81
CA ASN A 241 3.13 17.42 2.38
C ASN A 241 1.97 18.18 1.71
N THR A 242 2.25 19.40 1.28
CA THR A 242 1.29 20.30 0.63
C THR A 242 1.24 20.13 -0.90
N THR A 243 1.88 19.10 -1.46
CA THR A 243 1.81 18.81 -2.90
C THR A 243 0.47 18.19 -3.29
N SER A 244 0.11 18.30 -4.57
CA SER A 244 -1.10 17.69 -5.13
C SER A 244 -1.02 16.17 -5.33
N LYS A 245 0.06 15.52 -4.88
CA LYS A 245 0.28 14.07 -5.04
C LYS A 245 -0.50 13.22 -4.02
N ILE A 246 -0.88 13.82 -2.90
CA ILE A 246 -1.55 13.13 -1.81
C ILE A 246 -3.03 13.53 -1.80
N GLU A 247 -3.89 12.53 -1.65
CA GLU A 247 -5.31 12.73 -1.40
C GLU A 247 -5.56 12.78 0.11
N TYR A 248 -6.36 13.73 0.55
CA TYR A 248 -6.69 13.92 1.95
C TYR A 248 -8.19 13.80 2.18
N LEU A 249 -8.59 13.18 3.30
CA LEU A 249 -9.96 13.19 3.80
C LEU A 249 -10.04 14.13 5.01
N ALA A 250 -10.64 15.30 4.83
CA ALA A 250 -10.76 16.29 5.89
C ALA A 250 -11.84 15.88 6.91
N MET A 251 -11.46 15.79 8.17
CA MET A 251 -12.32 15.36 9.27
C MET A 251 -12.18 16.27 10.49
N LEU A 252 -13.31 16.80 10.94
CA LEU A 252 -13.41 17.53 12.19
C LEU A 252 -13.78 16.57 13.32
N TRP A 253 -13.00 16.59 14.40
CA TRP A 253 -13.34 15.96 15.66
C TRP A 253 -13.42 17.00 16.77
N ASN A 254 -14.59 17.13 17.38
CA ASN A 254 -14.75 17.92 18.59
C ASN A 254 -15.03 16.96 19.76
N GLU A 255 -14.00 16.75 20.58
CA GLU A 255 -14.03 15.86 21.74
C GLU A 255 -15.12 16.25 22.74
N GLU A 256 -15.21 17.54 23.11
CA GLU A 256 -16.18 18.05 24.08
C GLU A 256 -17.63 17.74 23.71
N LYS A 257 -17.95 17.80 22.40
CA LYS A 257 -19.30 17.57 21.87
C LYS A 257 -19.48 16.16 21.31
N ALA A 258 -18.46 15.31 21.41
CA ALA A 258 -18.38 14.00 20.77
C ALA A 258 -18.87 14.04 19.30
N LYS A 259 -18.46 15.07 18.57
CA LYS A 259 -18.99 15.39 17.23
C LYS A 259 -17.93 15.13 16.16
N VAL A 260 -18.22 14.20 15.27
CA VAL A 260 -17.47 13.95 14.03
C VAL A 260 -18.17 14.63 12.86
N ILE A 261 -17.40 15.34 12.03
CA ILE A 261 -17.81 15.78 10.70
C ILE A 261 -16.75 15.32 9.71
N VAL A 262 -17.17 14.74 8.60
CA VAL A 262 -16.31 14.54 7.44
C VAL A 262 -16.67 15.63 6.45
N ASP A 263 -15.75 16.56 6.18
CA ASP A 263 -15.99 17.63 5.21
C ASP A 263 -15.90 17.09 3.78
N GLY A 264 -15.00 16.14 3.54
CA GLY A 264 -14.86 15.40 2.29
C GLY A 264 -13.41 15.31 1.83
N PRO A 265 -13.19 14.84 0.59
CA PRO A 265 -11.85 14.70 0.08
C PRO A 265 -11.30 16.01 -0.50
N CYS A 266 -9.99 16.21 -0.38
CA CYS A 266 -9.28 17.37 -0.91
C CYS A 266 -7.83 17.03 -1.29
N VAL A 267 -7.22 17.90 -2.09
CA VAL A 267 -5.79 17.87 -2.39
C VAL A 267 -5.18 19.23 -2.08
N MET A 268 -3.97 19.23 -1.52
CA MET A 268 -3.25 20.47 -1.23
C MET A 268 -2.78 21.16 -2.52
N THR A 269 -2.68 22.48 -2.51
CA THR A 269 -2.33 23.28 -3.70
C THR A 269 -0.88 23.78 -3.71
N ALA A 270 -0.07 23.37 -2.73
CA ALA A 270 1.27 23.91 -2.44
C ALA A 270 1.28 25.44 -2.24
N THR A 271 0.12 26.03 -1.94
CA THR A 271 -0.03 27.47 -1.70
C THR A 271 -0.10 27.70 -0.20
N GLN A 272 0.91 28.36 0.33
CA GLN A 272 0.94 28.84 1.70
C GLN A 272 0.75 30.35 1.73
N LEU A 273 -0.12 30.83 2.61
CA LEU A 273 -0.37 32.26 2.81
C LEU A 273 0.07 32.65 4.22
N GLU A 274 0.94 33.64 4.33
CA GLU A 274 1.29 34.25 5.61
C GLU A 274 0.28 35.35 5.96
N PHE A 275 -0.06 35.46 7.24
CA PHE A 275 -0.87 36.54 7.79
C PHE A 275 -0.44 36.86 9.22
N THR A 276 -1.00 37.94 9.78
CA THR A 276 -0.75 38.35 11.16
C THR A 276 -2.08 38.37 11.90
N TYR A 277 -2.12 37.79 13.09
CA TYR A 277 -3.31 37.82 13.92
C TYR A 277 -3.61 39.25 14.36
N SER A 278 -4.86 39.67 14.18
CA SER A 278 -5.36 40.96 14.65
C SER A 278 -5.30 41.06 16.17
N ALA A 279 -5.49 39.93 16.85
CA ALA A 279 -5.25 39.75 18.27
C ALA A 279 -3.80 39.32 18.51
N GLY A 280 -3.01 40.17 19.15
CA GLY A 280 -1.64 39.84 19.60
C GLY A 280 -0.52 40.12 18.60
N GLY A 281 -0.81 40.25 17.30
CA GLY A 281 0.19 40.64 16.30
C GLY A 281 1.19 39.53 15.93
N GLU A 282 0.94 38.30 16.39
CA GLU A 282 1.78 37.15 16.08
C GLU A 282 1.61 36.71 14.60
N PRO A 283 2.66 36.17 13.96
CA PRO A 283 2.56 35.61 12.63
C PRO A 283 1.77 34.29 12.63
N GLY A 284 1.02 34.06 11.56
CA GLY A 284 0.33 32.81 11.26
C GLY A 284 0.44 32.47 9.78
N TRP A 285 0.15 31.22 9.42
CA TRP A 285 0.12 30.78 8.02
C TRP A 285 -1.09 29.90 7.73
N LEU A 286 -1.41 29.78 6.44
CA LEU A 286 -2.51 28.99 5.92
C LEU A 286 -2.05 28.13 4.76
N ASP A 287 -2.32 26.84 4.84
CA ASP A 287 -2.20 25.96 3.69
C ASP A 287 -3.55 25.85 2.98
N LEU A 288 -3.54 26.03 1.67
CA LEU A 288 -4.75 25.93 0.86
C LEU A 288 -4.90 24.53 0.25
N ALA A 289 -6.12 24.02 0.33
CA ALA A 289 -6.53 22.81 -0.36
C ALA A 289 -7.69 23.08 -1.31
N ARG A 290 -7.80 22.24 -2.33
CA ARG A 290 -8.91 22.20 -3.27
C ARG A 290 -9.76 20.97 -2.96
N PRO A 291 -11.07 21.12 -2.68
CA PRO A 291 -11.95 19.97 -2.53
C PRO A 291 -12.03 19.17 -3.84
N THR A 292 -12.17 17.87 -3.69
CA THR A 292 -12.40 16.91 -4.78
C THR A 292 -13.74 16.23 -4.58
N SER A 293 -14.24 15.57 -5.62
CA SER A 293 -15.46 14.75 -5.54
C SER A 293 -15.16 13.27 -5.33
N THR A 294 -13.89 12.91 -5.26
CA THR A 294 -13.42 11.53 -5.16
C THR A 294 -12.28 11.40 -4.16
N LEU A 295 -12.23 10.25 -3.50
CA LEU A 295 -11.12 9.78 -2.69
C LEU A 295 -10.68 8.43 -3.25
N ILE A 296 -9.40 8.27 -3.59
CA ILE A 296 -8.81 7.05 -4.18
C ILE A 296 -9.60 6.48 -5.37
N GLY A 297 -10.22 7.35 -6.18
CA GLY A 297 -11.06 6.96 -7.33
C GLY A 297 -12.53 6.71 -7.02
N HIS A 298 -12.96 6.76 -5.75
CA HIS A 298 -14.35 6.54 -5.34
C HIS A 298 -15.07 7.84 -5.06
N SER A 299 -16.34 7.93 -5.47
CA SER A 299 -17.16 9.12 -5.23
C SER A 299 -17.41 9.36 -3.74
N LEU A 300 -17.39 10.64 -3.34
CA LEU A 300 -17.66 11.05 -1.97
C LEU A 300 -18.45 12.37 -1.96
N SER A 301 -19.77 12.23 -2.00
CA SER A 301 -20.76 13.29 -1.90
C SER A 301 -21.05 13.65 -0.44
N LYS A 302 -21.77 14.77 -0.22
CA LYS A 302 -22.17 15.20 1.13
C LYS A 302 -23.00 14.17 1.90
N ILE A 303 -23.76 13.32 1.21
CA ILE A 303 -24.53 12.24 1.85
C ILE A 303 -23.59 11.14 2.33
N GLU A 304 -22.60 10.78 1.51
CA GLU A 304 -21.59 9.78 1.84
C GLU A 304 -20.65 10.26 2.95
N CYS A 305 -20.25 11.54 2.95
CA CYS A 305 -19.54 12.15 4.08
C CYS A 305 -20.28 11.97 5.42
N ARG A 306 -21.61 12.16 5.43
CA ARG A 306 -22.42 11.95 6.65
C ARG A 306 -22.53 10.49 7.04
N ALA A 307 -22.51 9.57 6.08
CA ALA A 307 -22.44 8.13 6.36
C ALA A 307 -21.08 7.78 6.97
N LEU A 308 -19.99 8.28 6.39
CA LEU A 308 -18.62 8.06 6.86
C LEU A 308 -18.40 8.64 8.26
N ALA A 309 -18.96 9.83 8.54
CA ALA A 309 -18.92 10.41 9.89
C ALA A 309 -19.62 9.52 10.94
N ARG A 310 -20.71 8.83 10.56
CA ARG A 310 -21.39 7.87 11.45
C ARG A 310 -20.57 6.60 11.64
N GLU A 311 -19.91 6.12 10.59
CA GLU A 311 -18.99 4.97 10.61
C GLU A 311 -17.80 5.23 11.53
N LEU A 312 -17.18 6.42 11.46
CA LEU A 312 -16.00 6.78 12.25
C LEU A 312 -16.29 7.13 13.71
N LYS A 313 -17.51 7.63 14.01
CA LYS A 313 -17.86 8.17 15.33
C LYS A 313 -17.49 7.28 16.52
N PRO A 314 -17.72 5.95 16.50
CA PRO A 314 -17.39 5.10 17.66
C PRO A 314 -15.90 5.01 17.95
N HIS A 315 -15.05 5.22 16.94
CA HIS A 315 -13.60 5.02 17.02
C HIS A 315 -12.79 6.32 16.90
N MET A 316 -13.45 7.48 16.77
CA MET A 316 -12.76 8.74 16.46
C MET A 316 -11.73 9.15 17.52
N GLN A 317 -12.00 8.86 18.80
CA GLN A 317 -11.01 9.13 19.86
C GLN A 317 -9.74 8.31 19.63
N THR A 318 -9.86 7.02 19.32
CA THR A 318 -8.70 6.16 19.02
C THR A 318 -7.97 6.62 17.77
N VAL A 319 -8.71 7.02 16.72
CA VAL A 319 -8.12 7.60 15.50
C VAL A 319 -7.31 8.86 15.82
N TRP A 320 -7.83 9.74 16.68
CA TRP A 320 -7.14 10.95 17.12
C TRP A 320 -5.86 10.62 17.91
N ASP A 321 -5.98 9.76 18.92
CA ASP A 321 -4.86 9.39 19.79
C ASP A 321 -3.73 8.68 19.01
N GLU A 322 -4.07 7.81 18.04
CA GLU A 322 -3.08 7.13 17.20
C GLU A 322 -2.43 8.08 16.20
N ALA A 323 -3.15 9.09 15.68
CA ALA A 323 -2.56 10.10 14.81
C ALA A 323 -1.44 10.88 15.53
N GLU A 324 -1.67 11.27 16.79
CA GLU A 324 -0.66 11.96 17.61
C GLU A 324 0.54 11.07 17.95
N LYS A 325 0.37 9.75 18.06
CA LYS A 325 1.50 8.83 18.31
C LYS A 325 2.34 8.58 17.06
N LEU A 326 1.70 8.44 15.91
CA LEU A 326 2.39 8.10 14.66
C LEU A 326 3.16 9.31 14.13
N GLU A 327 2.55 10.48 14.19
CA GLU A 327 3.14 11.72 13.71
C GLU A 327 2.72 12.88 14.60
N GLU A 328 3.42 13.01 15.73
CA GLU A 328 3.15 14.02 16.77
C GLU A 328 2.97 15.41 16.16
N GLY A 329 1.83 16.03 16.46
CA GLY A 329 1.46 17.36 15.99
C GLY A 329 1.06 17.47 14.52
N MET A 330 1.32 16.46 13.65
CA MET A 330 0.97 16.50 12.21
C MET A 330 -0.53 16.41 11.96
N ARG A 331 -1.29 15.89 12.94
CA ARG A 331 -2.75 15.73 12.87
C ARG A 331 -3.21 15.06 11.57
N ARG A 332 -2.42 14.09 11.10
CA ARG A 332 -2.76 13.25 9.96
C ARG A 332 -2.58 11.78 10.31
N ILE A 333 -3.35 10.94 9.65
CA ILE A 333 -3.28 9.49 9.83
C ILE A 333 -3.56 8.80 8.50
N HIS A 334 -2.76 7.81 8.14
CA HIS A 334 -2.94 7.11 6.88
C HIS A 334 -4.26 6.29 6.88
N LEU A 335 -4.99 6.25 5.76
CA LEU A 335 -6.31 5.61 5.72
C LEU A 335 -6.29 4.12 6.09
N SER A 336 -5.19 3.40 5.81
CA SER A 336 -5.05 2.00 6.25
C SER A 336 -5.06 1.85 7.78
N HIS A 337 -4.44 2.78 8.53
CA HIS A 337 -4.44 2.72 9.99
C HIS A 337 -5.82 3.03 10.55
N ILE A 338 -6.58 3.93 9.90
CA ILE A 338 -7.98 4.14 10.25
C ILE A 338 -8.76 2.83 10.06
N ALA A 339 -8.57 2.14 8.93
CA ALA A 339 -9.22 0.85 8.69
C ALA A 339 -8.84 -0.19 9.76
N GLU A 340 -7.56 -0.29 10.15
CA GLU A 340 -7.11 -1.21 11.22
C GLU A 340 -7.77 -0.90 12.57
N ILE A 341 -8.03 0.38 12.87
CA ILE A 341 -8.72 0.79 14.10
C ILE A 341 -10.20 0.38 14.05
N LEU A 342 -10.84 0.49 12.89
CA LEU A 342 -12.25 0.13 12.70
C LEU A 342 -12.48 -1.39 12.69
N GLU A 343 -11.45 -2.20 12.44
CA GLU A 343 -11.52 -3.67 12.50
C GLU A 343 -11.38 -4.23 13.93
N ARG A 344 -10.98 -3.42 14.92
CA ARG A 344 -10.78 -3.84 16.32
C ARG A 344 -12.07 -3.79 17.14
#